data_AF-A0A0S9RWB5-F1
#
_entry.id   AF-A0A0S9RWB5-F1
#
_cell.length_a   1.000
_cell.length_b   1.000
_cell.length_c   1.000
_cell.angle_alpha   90.00
_cell.angle_beta   90.00
_cell.angle_gamma   90.00
#
_symmetry.space_group_name_H-M   'P 1'
#
loop_
_entity.id
_entity.type
_entity.pdbx_description
1 polymer ?
#
loop_
_entity_poly.entity_id
_entity_poly.type
_entity_poly.pdbx_seq_one_letter_code
_entity_poly.pdbx_strand_id
1 'polypeptide(L)' 'MVEGDAFDLRDAAAGRDEILKALAEIVKDALPKNDQQTFQASVRDESGHLAYTATVTMTGLWHAPYTT' A
#
# COMPACT_ATOMS: atom_id res chain seq x y z
N MET A 1 -34.65 -1.11 -6.28
CA MET A 1 -33.58 -2.06 -6.66
C MET A 1 -32.72 -1.32 -7.66
N VAL A 2 -31.56 -0.84 -7.23
CA VAL A 2 -30.53 -0.35 -8.17
C VAL A 2 -29.36 -1.31 -8.00
N GLU A 3 -29.01 -1.92 -9.12
CA GLU A 3 -28.00 -2.95 -9.27
C GLU A 3 -26.69 -2.44 -8.67
N GLY A 4 -26.10 -3.23 -7.77
CA GLY A 4 -24.76 -2.95 -7.25
C GLY A 4 -23.82 -2.95 -8.43
N ASP A 5 -23.35 -1.77 -8.81
CA ASP A 5 -22.38 -1.58 -9.87
C ASP A 5 -21.22 -2.51 -9.56
N ALA A 6 -21.09 -3.55 -10.38
CA ALA A 6 -19.98 -4.45 -10.31
C ALA A 6 -18.78 -3.61 -10.70
N PHE A 7 -18.12 -2.99 -9.72
CA PHE A 7 -16.86 -2.27 -9.85
C PHE A 7 -16.06 -2.95 -10.95
N ASP A 8 -15.99 -2.31 -12.12
CA ASP A 8 -15.42 -2.95 -13.30
C ASP A 8 -14.05 -3.46 -12.86
N LEU A 9 -13.84 -4.78 -13.00
CA LEU A 9 -12.70 -5.45 -12.38
C LEU A 9 -11.37 -4.81 -12.84
N ARG A 10 -11.39 -4.05 -13.95
CA ARG A 10 -10.28 -3.26 -14.47
C ARG A 10 -10.03 -2.01 -13.63
N ASP A 11 -11.05 -1.28 -13.18
CA ASP A 11 -10.92 -0.11 -12.30
C ASP A 11 -10.50 -0.51 -10.89
N ALA A 12 -11.01 -1.62 -10.38
CA ALA A 12 -10.55 -2.17 -9.09
C ALA A 12 -9.09 -2.66 -9.15
N ALA A 13 -8.69 -3.31 -10.25
CA ALA A 13 -7.31 -3.72 -10.46
C ALA A 13 -6.37 -2.53 -10.68
N ALA A 14 -6.80 -1.51 -11.43
CA ALA A 14 -6.05 -0.27 -11.62
C ALA A 14 -5.89 0.51 -10.32
N GLY A 15 -6.96 0.64 -9.53
CA GLY A 15 -6.91 1.27 -8.20
C GLY A 15 -6.00 0.52 -7.23
N ARG A 16 -5.97 -0.82 -7.29
CA ARG A 16 -5.01 -1.63 -6.54
C ARG A 16 -3.57 -1.33 -6.96
N ASP A 17 -3.28 -1.34 -8.25
CA ASP A 17 -1.92 -1.12 -8.76
C ASP A 17 -1.40 0.28 -8.40
N GLU A 18 -2.27 1.29 -8.52
CA GLU A 18 -1.96 2.67 -8.16
C GLU A 18 -1.70 2.85 -6.66
N ILE A 19 -2.51 2.21 -5.80
CA ILE A 19 -2.27 2.23 -4.35
C ILE A 19 -0.96 1.53 -3.99
N LEU A 20 -0.67 0.37 -4.60
CA LEU A 20 0.58 -0.34 -4.34
C LEU A 20 1.79 0.46 -4.79
N LYS A 21 1.69 1.15 -5.93
CA LYS A 21 2.74 2.04 -6.44
C LYS A 21 2.95 3.24 -5.52
N ALA A 22 1.87 3.87 -5.06
CA ALA A 22 1.95 4.97 -4.08
C ALA A 22 2.57 4.52 -2.75
N LEU A 23 2.17 3.36 -2.24
CA LEU A 23 2.76 2.76 -1.04
C LEU A 23 4.26 2.47 -1.24
N ALA A 24 4.66 1.93 -2.39
CA ALA A 24 6.06 1.66 -2.68
C ALA A 24 6.91 2.93 -2.72
N GLU A 25 6.40 4.02 -3.28
CA GLU A 25 7.10 5.33 -3.28
C GLU A 25 7.24 5.89 -1.85
N ILE A 26 6.19 5.79 -1.02
CA ILE A 26 6.25 6.19 0.40
C ILE A 26 7.30 5.37 1.15
N VAL A 27 7.33 4.05 0.93
CA VAL A 27 8.28 3.14 1.57
C VAL A 27 9.71 3.47 1.16
N LYS A 28 9.96 3.81 -0.12
CA LYS A 28 11.28 4.23 -0.60
C LYS A 28 11.78 5.53 0.05
N ASP A 29 10.91 6.52 0.25
CA ASP A 29 11.28 7.76 0.96
C ASP A 29 11.49 7.54 2.47
N ALA A 30 10.74 6.60 3.05
CA ALA A 30 10.78 6.35 4.49
C ALA A 30 11.89 5.40 4.95
N LEU A 31 12.35 4.50 4.08
CA LEU A 31 13.50 3.59 4.29
C LEU A 31 14.71 4.25 4.97
N PRO A 32 15.21 5.40 4.50
CA PRO A 32 16.39 6.03 5.11
C PRO A 32 16.13 6.71 6.45
N LYS A 33 14.86 6.84 6.90
CA LYS A 33 14.50 7.63 8.09
C LYS A 33 14.28 6.78 9.34
N ASN A 34 13.79 5.56 9.21
CA ASN A 34 13.49 4.71 10.36
C ASN A 34 13.50 3.23 9.96
N ASP A 35 14.20 2.43 10.75
CA ASP A 35 14.35 0.99 10.56
C ASP A 35 13.05 0.20 10.79
N GLN A 36 12.01 0.77 11.42
CA GLN A 36 10.71 0.09 11.52
C GLN A 36 9.55 1.04 11.26
N GLN A 37 8.78 0.80 10.20
CA GLN A 37 7.52 1.50 9.94
C GLN A 37 6.45 0.60 9.31
N THR A 38 5.20 0.92 9.64
CA THR A 38 4.02 0.30 9.04
C THR A 38 3.24 1.39 8.30
N PHE A 39 3.02 1.17 7.01
CA PHE A 39 2.20 2.00 6.15
C PHE A 39 0.92 1.27 5.81
N GLN A 40 -0.20 1.99 5.83
CA GLN A 40 -1.49 1.46 5.44
C GLN A 40 -2.15 2.42 4.45
N ALA A 41 -2.64 1.87 3.34
CA ALA A 41 -3.47 2.59 2.39
C ALA A 41 -4.78 1.82 2.18
N SER A 42 -5.86 2.55 1.95
CA SER A 42 -7.18 1.97 1.76
C SER A 42 -7.89 2.60 0.57
N VAL A 43 -8.53 1.77 -0.26
CA VAL A 43 -9.48 2.21 -1.29
C VAL A 43 -10.85 2.28 -0.65
N ARG A 44 -11.55 3.39 -0.91
CA ARG A 44 -13.00 3.47 -0.69
C ARG A 44 -13.70 3.50 -2.03
N ASP A 45 -14.82 2.80 -2.07
CA ASP A 45 -15.81 2.78 -3.11
C ASP A 45 -16.46 4.16 -3.29
N GLU A 46 -17.18 4.38 -4.40
CA GLU A 46 -18.01 5.58 -4.63
C GLU A 46 -19.09 5.73 -3.57
N SER A 47 -19.54 4.61 -2.99
CA SER A 47 -20.46 4.57 -1.85
C SER A 47 -19.79 4.94 -0.52
N GLY A 48 -18.49 5.26 -0.52
CA GLY A 48 -17.67 5.54 0.66
C GLY A 48 -17.30 4.29 1.47
N HIS A 49 -17.65 3.10 0.98
CA HIS A 49 -17.39 1.84 1.68
C HIS A 49 -15.95 1.36 1.46
N LEU A 50 -15.36 0.70 2.45
CA LEU A 50 -13.97 0.25 2.36
C LEU A 50 -13.87 -0.93 1.39
N ALA A 51 -13.46 -0.68 0.15
CA ALA A 51 -13.37 -1.68 -0.90
C ALA A 51 -12.09 -2.53 -0.76
N TYR A 52 -11.00 -1.92 -0.30
CA TYR A 52 -9.72 -2.60 -0.19
C TYR A 52 -8.80 -1.93 0.84
N THR A 53 -7.96 -2.72 1.51
CA THR A 53 -6.90 -2.21 2.38
C THR A 53 -5.61 -2.97 2.10
N ALA A 54 -4.53 -2.22 1.90
CA ALA A 54 -3.17 -2.73 1.77
C ALA A 54 -2.32 -2.21 2.92
N THR A 55 -1.59 -3.12 3.55
CA THR A 55 -0.66 -2.80 4.64
C THR A 55 0.72 -3.29 4.25
N VAL A 56 1.72 -2.43 4.41
CA VAL A 56 3.13 -2.76 4.25
C VAL A 56 3.84 -2.49 5.57
N THR A 57 4.46 -3.53 6.10
CA THR A 57 5.35 -3.41 7.26
C THR A 57 6.77 -3.61 6.77
N MET A 58 7.64 -2.70 7.19
CA MET A 58 9.05 -2.74 6.84
C MET A 58 9.90 -2.73 8.10
N THR A 59 10.91 -3.61 8.09
CA THR A 59 11.89 -3.74 9.16
C THR A 59 13.28 -3.82 8.54
N GLY A 60 14.10 -2.79 8.73
CA GLY A 60 15.53 -2.76 8.45
C GLY A 60 16.31 -3.21 9.67
N LEU A 61 17.33 -4.03 9.47
CA LEU A 61 18.26 -4.39 10.54
C LEU A 61 19.67 -4.39 9.96
N TRP A 62 20.54 -3.56 10.53
CA TRP A 62 21.95 -3.54 10.15
C TRP A 62 22.62 -4.80 10.68
N HIS A 63 23.01 -5.69 9.78
CA HIS A 63 23.98 -6.71 10.09
C HIS A 63 25.36 -6.05 10.03
N ALA A 64 26.10 -6.07 11.15
CA ALA A 64 27.36 -5.37 11.37
C ALA A 64 28.33 -5.43 10.17
N PRO A 65 29.17 -4.41 9.95
CA PRO A 65 30.07 -4.37 8.80
C PRO A 65 31.04 -5.56 8.83
N TYR A 66 31.25 -6.16 7.67
CA TYR A 66 32.37 -7.07 7.45
C TYR A 66 33.66 -6.32 7.79
N THR A 67 34.32 -6.77 8.84
CA THR A 67 35.69 -6.38 9.20
C THR A 67 36.65 -7.11 8.26
N THR A 68 37.48 -6.37 7.53
CA THR A 68 38.78 -6.80 7.02
C THR A 68 39.71 -5.60 6.99
#